data_AF-A0A7L3HJD1-F1
#
_entry.id   AF-A0A7L3HJD1-F1
#
_cell.length_a   1.000
_cell.length_b   1.000
_cell.length_c   1.000
_cell.angle_alpha   90.00
_cell.angle_beta   90.00
_cell.angle_gamma   90.00
#
_symmetry.space_group_name_H-M   'P 1'
#
loop_
_entity.id
_entity.type
_entity.pdbx_description
1 polymer ?
#
loop_
_entity_poly.entity_id
_entity_poly.type
_entity_poly.pdbx_seq_one_letter_code
_entity_poly.pdbx_strand_id
1 'polypeptide(L)'
;LIAKATAKEAGCRFINLQPSTLTDKWYGESQKLAAAVFSLAIKLQPSIIFIDEIDSFLRNRSSTDHEATAMMKAQFMSLWDGLDTDY
;
A
#
# COMPACT_ATOMS: atom_id res chain seq x y z
N LEU A 1 16.09 -0.79 -4.84
CA LEU A 1 16.93 0.42 -5.10
C LEU A 1 16.68 1.07 -6.47
N ILE A 2 16.31 0.30 -7.51
CA ILE A 2 15.96 0.86 -8.84
C ILE A 2 14.76 1.81 -8.76
N ALA A 3 13.67 1.42 -8.10
CA ALA A 3 12.46 2.24 -8.01
C ALA A 3 12.69 3.64 -7.42
N LYS A 4 13.58 3.78 -6.43
CA LYS A 4 13.96 5.06 -5.84
C LYS A 4 14.79 5.92 -6.80
N ALA A 5 15.66 5.30 -7.59
CA ALA A 5 16.43 5.99 -8.63
C ALA A 5 15.51 6.47 -9.76
N THR A 6 14.58 5.62 -10.22
CA THR A 6 13.56 5.97 -11.22
C THR A 6 12.70 7.13 -10.76
N ALA A 7 12.25 7.13 -9.50
CA ALA A 7 11.47 8.24 -8.96
C ALA A 7 12.25 9.56 -8.94
N LYS A 8 13.54 9.50 -8.59
CA LYS A 8 14.41 10.68 -8.58
C LYS A 8 14.63 11.25 -9.98
N GLU A 9 14.86 10.38 -10.97
CA GLU A 9 15.01 10.78 -12.38
C GLU A 9 13.70 11.31 -12.98
N ALA A 10 12.56 10.72 -12.61
CA ALA A 10 11.24 11.14 -13.07
C ALA A 10 10.71 12.42 -12.36
N GLY A 11 11.41 12.94 -11.35
CA GLY A 11 10.93 14.06 -10.54
C GLY A 11 9.72 13.71 -9.66
N CYS A 12 9.44 12.44 -9.45
CA CYS A 12 8.29 11.96 -8.68
C CYS A 12 8.63 11.79 -7.20
N ARG A 13 7.66 12.07 -6.33
CA ARG A 13 7.76 11.76 -4.90
C ARG A 13 7.72 10.25 -4.68
N PHE A 14 8.75 9.71 -4.03
CA PHE A 14 8.83 8.27 -3.73
C PHE A 14 8.30 7.98 -2.32
N ILE A 15 7.30 7.10 -2.22
CA ILE A 15 6.72 6.63 -0.96
C ILE A 15 7.01 5.13 -0.85
N ASN A 16 7.74 4.72 0.19
CA ASN A 16 7.99 3.31 0.48
C ASN A 16 6.95 2.80 1.49
N LEU A 17 6.12 1.85 1.09
CA LEU A 17 5.11 1.22 1.93
C LEU A 17 5.55 -0.22 2.23
N GLN A 18 5.80 -0.50 3.51
CA GLN A 18 6.09 -1.85 3.98
C GLN A 18 4.79 -2.47 4.53
N PRO A 19 4.33 -3.62 4.00
CA PRO A 19 3.12 -4.28 4.48
C PRO A 19 3.19 -4.66 5.97
N SER A 20 4.38 -4.91 6.50
CA SER A 20 4.62 -5.16 7.93
C SER A 20 4.10 -4.01 8.81
N THR A 21 4.28 -2.76 8.37
CA THR A 21 3.78 -1.55 9.05
C THR A 21 2.25 -1.49 9.07
N LEU A 22 1.57 -2.16 8.14
CA LEU A 22 0.12 -2.30 8.16
C LEU A 22 -0.31 -3.42 9.12
N THR A 23 0.50 -4.45 9.35
CA THR A 23 0.11 -5.59 10.20
C THR A 23 0.41 -5.42 11.70
N ASP A 24 1.19 -4.41 12.10
CA ASP A 24 1.63 -4.26 13.49
C ASP A 24 0.52 -3.70 14.42
N LYS A 25 -0.14 -4.63 15.11
CA LYS A 25 -0.86 -4.52 16.41
C LYS A 25 -2.21 -3.80 16.49
N TRP A 26 -2.62 -2.95 15.55
CA TRP A 26 -3.94 -2.30 15.62
C TRP A 26 -4.64 -2.27 14.25
N TYR A 27 -5.48 -3.28 14.00
CA TYR A 27 -6.22 -3.44 12.75
C TYR A 27 -7.02 -2.19 12.31
N GLY A 28 -7.51 -1.38 13.24
CA GLY A 28 -8.23 -0.14 12.91
C GLY A 28 -7.32 1.03 12.53
N GLU A 29 -6.10 1.10 13.07
CA GLU A 29 -5.15 2.18 12.74
C GLU A 29 -4.43 1.91 11.42
N SER A 30 -4.10 0.66 11.17
CA SER A 30 -3.46 0.23 9.93
C SER A 30 -4.28 0.53 8.68
N GLN A 31 -5.61 0.37 8.77
CA GLN A 31 -6.52 0.71 7.67
C GLN A 31 -6.52 2.22 7.37
N LYS A 32 -6.51 3.05 8.42
CA LYS A 32 -6.41 4.51 8.29
C LYS A 32 -5.06 4.92 7.71
N LEU A 33 -3.99 4.23 8.10
CA LEU A 33 -2.65 4.50 7.63
C LEU A 33 -2.49 4.18 6.14
N ALA A 34 -3.03 3.05 5.68
CA ALA A 34 -3.10 2.73 4.25
C ALA A 34 -3.85 3.82 3.47
N ALA A 35 -5.06 4.19 3.89
CA ALA A 35 -5.86 5.23 3.24
C ALA A 35 -5.15 6.60 3.25
N ALA A 36 -4.47 6.96 4.35
CA ALA A 36 -3.70 8.18 4.45
C ALA A 36 -2.51 8.21 3.49
N VAL A 37 -1.82 7.08 3.30
CA VAL A 37 -0.71 6.95 2.34
C VAL A 37 -1.19 7.19 0.91
N PHE A 38 -2.30 6.57 0.50
CA PHE A 38 -2.88 6.79 -0.83
C PHE A 38 -3.37 8.24 -1.01
N SER A 39 -4.05 8.80 -0.01
CA SER A 39 -4.48 10.22 -0.05
C SER A 39 -3.30 11.18 -0.13
N LEU A 40 -2.21 10.89 0.58
CA LEU A 40 -0.98 11.67 0.52
C LEU A 40 -0.31 11.56 -0.86
N ALA A 41 -0.28 10.36 -1.44
CA ALA A 41 0.26 10.13 -2.78
C ALA A 41 -0.47 10.94 -3.85
N ILE A 42 -1.81 11.00 -3.78
CA ILE A 42 -2.64 11.84 -4.66
C ILE A 42 -2.29 13.32 -4.49
N LYS A 43 -2.21 13.81 -3.25
CA LYS A 43 -1.87 15.22 -2.97
C LYS A 43 -0.45 15.60 -3.38
N LEU A 44 0.47 14.64 -3.41
CA LEU A 44 1.88 14.83 -3.74
C LEU A 44 2.20 14.43 -5.18
N GLN A 45 1.20 14.32 -6.06
CA GLN A 45 1.41 14.04 -7.48
C GLN A 45 2.41 15.05 -8.10
N PRO A 46 3.36 14.59 -8.94
CA PRO A 46 3.56 13.20 -9.37
C PRO A 46 4.26 12.35 -8.30
N SER A 47 3.73 11.16 -8.01
CA SER A 47 4.23 10.28 -6.94
C SER A 47 4.29 8.81 -7.36
N ILE A 48 5.18 8.05 -6.74
CA ILE A 48 5.39 6.62 -6.93
C ILE A 48 5.29 5.96 -5.56
N ILE A 49 4.31 5.08 -5.39
CA ILE A 49 4.20 4.21 -4.21
C ILE A 49 4.93 2.90 -4.55
N PHE A 50 5.96 2.58 -3.77
CA PHE A 50 6.68 1.32 -3.86
C PHE A 50 6.27 0.43 -2.69
N ILE A 51 5.89 -0.81 -3.00
CA ILE A 51 5.49 -1.80 -2.02
C ILE A 51 6.49 -2.93 -2.07
N ASP A 52 7.33 -2.99 -1.04
CA ASP A 52 8.28 -4.07 -0.88
C ASP A 52 7.59 -5.30 -0.30
N GLU A 53 8.05 -6.49 -0.68
CA GLU A 53 7.51 -7.77 -0.19
C GLU A 53 5.98 -7.91 -0.38
N ILE A 54 5.44 -7.36 -1.48
CA ILE A 54 3.99 -7.46 -1.78
C ILE A 54 3.52 -8.92 -1.88
N ASP A 55 4.40 -9.83 -2.26
CA ASP A 55 4.16 -11.28 -2.28
C ASP A 55 3.90 -11.85 -0.88
N SER A 56 4.58 -11.34 0.15
CA SER A 56 4.32 -11.68 1.55
C SER A 56 2.92 -11.25 1.98
N PHE A 57 2.47 -10.09 1.49
CA PHE A 57 1.14 -9.55 1.75
C PHE A 57 0.06 -10.29 0.95
N LEU A 58 0.32 -10.61 -0.32
CA LEU A 58 -0.62 -11.26 -1.23
C LEU A 58 -0.58 -12.78 -1.21
N ARG A 59 0.12 -13.39 -0.24
CA ARG A 59 0.16 -14.84 -0.06
C ARG A 59 -1.24 -15.45 -0.17
N ASN A 60 -1.30 -16.59 -0.88
CA ASN A 60 -2.51 -17.38 -1.08
C ASN A 60 -3.21 -17.61 0.26
N ARG A 61 -4.53 -17.36 0.28
CA ARG A 61 -5.39 -17.58 1.45
C ARG A 61 -5.22 -19.03 1.91
N SER A 62 -4.36 -19.24 2.90
CA SER A 62 -4.32 -20.53 3.60
C SER A 62 -5.48 -20.53 4.59
N SER A 63 -6.05 -21.69 4.88
CA SER A 63 -7.14 -21.86 5.87
C SER A 63 -6.77 -21.41 7.29
N THR A 64 -5.50 -21.03 7.51
CA THR A 64 -4.91 -20.49 8.74
C THR A 64 -4.70 -18.96 8.72
N ASP A 65 -4.98 -18.27 7.61
CA ASP A 65 -4.91 -16.80 7.59
C ASP A 65 -5.99 -16.22 8.52
N HIS A 66 -5.57 -15.31 9.41
CA HIS A 66 -6.50 -14.62 10.29
C HIS A 66 -7.48 -13.79 9.44
N GLU A 67 -8.77 -13.88 9.72
CA GLU A 67 -9.85 -13.17 9.01
C GLU A 67 -9.56 -11.66 8.85
N ALA A 68 -8.94 -11.09 9.87
CA ALA A 68 -8.54 -9.69 9.89
C ALA A 68 -7.49 -9.37 8.80
N THR A 69 -6.53 -10.26 8.53
CA THR A 69 -5.55 -10.10 7.45
C THR A 69 -6.23 -10.15 6.08
N ALA A 70 -7.25 -11.00 5.92
CA ALA A 70 -8.03 -11.05 4.69
C ALA A 70 -8.83 -9.76 4.44
N MET A 71 -9.43 -9.17 5.48
CA MET A 71 -10.10 -7.87 5.38
C MET A 71 -9.14 -6.74 5.02
N MET A 72 -7.93 -6.74 5.59
CA MET A 72 -6.89 -5.76 5.26
C MET A 72 -6.45 -5.86 3.80
N LYS A 73 -6.21 -7.08 3.29
CA LYS A 73 -5.90 -7.30 1.86
C LYS A 73 -7.02 -6.78 0.96
N ALA A 74 -8.28 -7.05 1.30
CA ALA A 74 -9.43 -6.60 0.52
C ALA A 74 -9.53 -5.06 0.47
N GLN A 75 -9.33 -4.37 1.60
CA GLN A 75 -9.35 -2.91 1.62
C GLN A 75 -8.16 -2.31 0.88
N PHE A 76 -6.97 -2.88 1.04
CA PHE A 76 -5.80 -2.44 0.30
C PHE A 76 -6.05 -2.51 -1.21
N MET A 77 -6.65 -3.61 -1.70
CA MET A 77 -7.04 -3.76 -3.11
C MET A 77 -8.10 -2.75 -3.54
N SER A 78 -9.09 -2.48 -2.69
CA SER A 78 -10.10 -1.45 -2.97
C SER A 78 -9.49 -0.05 -3.06
N LEU A 79 -8.51 0.28 -2.21
CA LEU A 79 -7.79 1.56 -2.28
C LEU A 79 -6.89 1.65 -3.50
N TRP A 80 -6.26 0.54 -3.89
CA TRP A 80 -5.46 0.43 -5.10
C TRP A 80 -6.31 0.62 -6.36
N ASP A 81 -7.47 -0.03 -6.43
CA ASP A 81 -8.44 0.09 -7.54
C ASP A 81 -9.03 1.52 -7.61
N GLY A 82 -9.27 2.12 -6.44
CA GLY A 82 -9.75 3.50 -6.34
C GLY A 82 -8.74 4.57 -6.81
N LEU A 83 -7.48 4.23 -7.06
CA LEU A 83 -6.52 5.16 -7.67
C LEU A 83 -6.80 5.40 -9.16
N ASP A 84 -7.51 4.49 -9.83
CA ASP A 84 -7.73 4.52 -11.29
C ASP A 84 -8.98 5.32 -11.69
N THR A 85 -9.81 5.73 -10.72
CA THR A 85 -11.17 6.26 -10.98
C THR A 85 -11.34 7.77 -10.94
N ASP A 86 -10.26 8.54 -10.75
CA ASP A 86 -10.29 10.02 -10.73
C ASP A 86 -9.59 10.67 -11.96
N TYR A 87 -9.81 10.08 -13.16
CA TYR A 87 -9.50 10.73 -14.46
C TYR A 87 -10.73 10.85 -15.35
#